data_AF-A0A822GZ06-F1
#
_entry.id   AF-A0A822GZ06-F1
#
_cell.length_a   1.000
_cell.length_b   1.000
_cell.length_c   1.000
_cell.angle_alpha   90.00
_cell.angle_beta   90.00
_cell.angle_gamma   90.00
#
_symmetry.space_group_name_H-M   'P 1'
#
loop_
_entity.id
_entity.type
_entity.pdbx_description
1 polymer ?
#
loop_
_entity_poly.entity_id
_entity_poly.type
_entity_poly.pdbx_seq_one_letter_code
_entity_poly.pdbx_strand_id
1 'polypeptide(L)'
;MLRITKIKRDPSFANKGLITFSLIITIFNLYYFVIKTKTPLSLSGELSPNPCQLSMKESDDWFCELDSDWKRRKMLHHIQNKRNRISDMRPLFFQNNWEPTIQCEFERRVGNIGDGGK
;
A
#
# COMPACT_ATOMS: atom_id res chain seq x y z
N MET A 1 55.27 6.17 49.06
CA MET A 1 54.30 7.27 48.91
C MET A 1 53.70 7.17 47.50
N LEU A 2 52.53 6.54 47.34
CA LEU A 2 51.92 6.27 46.03
C LEU A 2 51.00 7.43 45.62
N ARG A 3 51.31 8.09 44.50
CA ARG A 3 50.56 9.22 43.95
C ARG A 3 49.50 8.68 43.00
N ILE A 4 48.24 8.67 43.43
CA ILE A 4 47.10 8.26 42.60
C ILE A 4 46.63 9.50 41.82
N THR A 5 46.86 9.53 40.52
CA THR A 5 46.32 10.55 39.61
C THR A 5 44.85 10.24 39.30
N LYS A 6 43.93 11.12 39.75
CA LYS A 6 42.52 11.08 39.37
C LYS A 6 42.37 11.46 37.89
N ILE A 7 42.00 10.50 37.05
CA ILE A 7 41.65 10.71 35.65
C ILE A 7 40.26 11.36 35.62
N LYS A 8 40.20 12.64 35.24
CA LYS A 8 38.97 13.39 35.03
C LYS A 8 38.42 12.99 33.65
N ARG A 9 37.34 12.21 33.60
CA ARG A 9 36.68 11.85 32.33
C ARG A 9 35.80 13.01 31.89
N ASP A 10 36.06 13.55 30.72
CA ASP A 10 35.25 14.64 30.16
C ASP A 10 33.88 14.11 29.70
N PRO A 11 32.76 14.69 30.17
CA PRO A 11 31.41 14.22 29.86
C PRO A 11 31.04 14.37 28.37
N SER A 12 31.80 15.17 27.60
CA SER A 12 31.54 15.34 26.16
C SER A 12 31.81 14.07 25.34
N PHE A 13 32.70 13.19 25.82
CA PHE A 13 33.05 11.95 25.12
C PHE A 13 31.92 10.92 25.18
N ALA A 14 31.23 10.84 26.33
CA ALA A 14 30.10 9.93 26.53
C ALA A 14 28.90 10.29 25.63
N ASN A 15 28.60 11.59 25.47
CA ASN A 15 27.51 12.04 24.61
C ASN A 15 27.78 11.77 23.13
N LYS A 16 29.02 11.92 22.66
CA LYS A 16 29.37 11.60 21.27
C LYS A 16 29.20 10.12 20.96
N GLY A 17 29.58 9.24 21.89
CA GLY A 17 29.40 7.78 21.75
C GLY A 17 27.92 7.36 21.73
N LEU A 18 27.07 8.03 22.50
CA LEU A 18 25.63 7.77 22.52
C LEU A 18 24.94 8.18 21.21
N ILE A 19 25.33 9.32 20.64
CA ILE A 19 24.82 9.80 19.36
C ILE A 19 25.23 8.86 18.22
N THR A 20 26.50 8.44 18.16
CA THR A 20 26.95 7.52 17.12
C THR A 20 26.28 6.16 17.21
N PHE A 21 26.06 5.63 18.42
CA PHE A 21 25.35 4.37 18.62
C PHE A 21 23.89 4.46 18.17
N SER A 22 23.19 5.57 18.46
CA SER A 22 21.81 5.80 18.01
C SER A 22 21.70 5.85 16.47
N LEU A 23 22.65 6.52 15.79
CA LEU A 23 22.68 6.58 14.33
C LEU A 23 22.88 5.19 13.70
N ILE A 24 23.73 4.34 14.28
CA ILE A 24 23.95 2.97 13.76
C ILE A 24 22.67 2.13 13.89
N ILE A 25 21.96 2.22 15.02
CA ILE A 25 20.70 1.50 15.23
C ILE A 25 19.64 1.95 14.23
N THR A 26 19.51 3.25 13.98
CA THR A 26 18.51 3.74 13.03
C THR A 26 18.80 3.29 11.59
N ILE A 27 20.07 3.33 11.16
CA ILE A 27 20.48 2.80 9.84
C ILE A 27 20.18 1.30 9.72
N PHE A 28 20.48 0.52 10.75
CA PHE A 28 20.20 -0.91 10.78
C PHE A 28 18.69 -1.21 10.67
N ASN A 29 17.85 -0.50 11.43
CA ASN A 29 16.40 -0.66 11.34
C ASN A 29 15.85 -0.29 9.96
N LEU A 30 16.34 0.79 9.35
CA LEU A 30 15.96 1.19 7.98
C LEU A 30 16.38 0.14 6.95
N TYR A 31 17.57 -0.44 7.11
CA TYR A 31 18.05 -1.53 6.25
C TYR A 31 17.15 -2.78 6.36
N TYR A 32 16.79 -3.19 7.58
CA TYR A 32 15.86 -4.31 7.79
C TYR A 32 14.47 -4.03 7.22
N PHE A 33 13.98 -2.81 7.35
CA PHE A 33 12.70 -2.41 6.77
C PHE A 33 12.73 -2.50 5.23
N VAL A 34 13.80 -2.02 4.59
CA VAL A 34 13.98 -2.09 3.13
C VAL A 34 14.11 -3.53 2.64
N ILE A 35 14.79 -4.41 3.37
CA ILE A 35 14.86 -5.84 3.00
C ILE A 35 13.47 -6.49 3.10
N LYS A 36 12.73 -6.22 4.17
CA LYS A 36 11.39 -6.78 4.37
C LYS A 36 10.39 -6.33 3.31
N THR A 37 10.53 -5.09 2.81
CA THR A 37 9.68 -4.60 1.70
C THR A 37 10.16 -5.10 0.33
N LYS A 38 11.40 -5.58 0.22
CA LYS A 38 11.97 -6.16 -1.01
C LYS A 38 11.80 -7.68 -1.10
N THR A 39 10.81 -8.28 -0.46
CA THR A 39 10.36 -9.64 -0.83
C THR A 39 9.38 -9.49 -1.99
N PRO A 40 9.80 -9.58 -3.27
CA PRO A 40 8.85 -9.77 -4.35
C PRO A 40 8.22 -11.14 -4.12
N LEU A 41 6.88 -11.16 -4.01
CA LEU A 41 6.12 -12.36 -4.30
C LEU A 41 6.53 -12.82 -5.71
N SER A 42 7.34 -13.85 -5.82
CA SER A 42 7.66 -14.48 -7.10
C SER A 42 7.43 -15.97 -6.96
N LEU A 43 6.15 -16.31 -7.08
CA LEU A 43 5.61 -17.27 -8.02
C LEU A 43 6.57 -18.38 -8.49
N SER A 44 6.47 -19.52 -7.81
CA SER A 44 6.71 -20.85 -8.37
C SER A 44 5.39 -21.60 -8.18
N GLY A 45 4.66 -22.06 -9.20
CA GLY A 45 5.12 -22.71 -10.41
C GLY A 45 4.73 -24.20 -10.36
N GLU A 46 3.44 -24.51 -10.22
CA GLU A 46 2.86 -25.83 -10.44
C GLU A 46 1.48 -25.61 -11.08
N LEU A 47 1.25 -26.24 -12.23
CA LEU A 47 0.01 -26.66 -12.94
C LEU A 47 -1.39 -26.29 -12.38
N SER A 48 -1.54 -25.16 -11.74
CA SER A 48 -2.80 -24.60 -11.29
C SER A 48 -3.37 -23.78 -12.45
N PRO A 49 -4.64 -23.97 -12.85
CA PRO A 49 -5.29 -23.04 -13.76
C PRO A 49 -5.03 -21.63 -13.24
N ASN A 50 -4.49 -20.75 -14.11
CA ASN A 50 -4.06 -19.42 -13.72
C ASN A 50 -5.21 -18.77 -12.92
N PRO A 51 -5.03 -18.55 -11.61
CA PRO A 51 -6.15 -18.25 -10.72
C PRO A 51 -6.75 -16.88 -10.99
N CYS A 52 -6.15 -16.09 -11.89
CA CYS A 52 -6.62 -14.79 -12.36
C CYS A 52 -6.90 -14.73 -13.87
N GLN A 53 -7.09 -15.88 -14.54
CA GLN A 53 -7.34 -15.92 -15.97
C GLN A 53 -8.54 -15.07 -16.39
N LEU A 54 -9.61 -15.04 -15.57
CA LEU A 54 -10.81 -14.28 -15.87
C LEU A 54 -10.57 -12.78 -15.72
N SER A 55 -9.91 -12.35 -14.65
CA SER A 55 -9.62 -10.94 -14.40
C SER A 55 -8.64 -10.39 -15.43
N MET A 56 -7.58 -11.12 -15.78
CA MET A 56 -6.64 -10.74 -16.84
C MET A 56 -7.35 -10.60 -18.19
N LYS A 57 -8.16 -11.60 -18.57
CA LYS A 57 -8.88 -11.58 -19.85
C LYS A 57 -9.87 -10.42 -19.97
N GLU A 58 -10.61 -10.11 -18.91
CA GLU A 58 -11.63 -9.05 -18.94
C GLU A 58 -11.04 -7.65 -18.69
N SER A 59 -9.80 -7.56 -18.25
CA SER A 59 -9.10 -6.30 -17.98
C SER A 59 -8.08 -5.89 -19.03
N ASP A 60 -8.04 -6.60 -20.16
CA ASP A 60 -6.99 -6.42 -21.18
C ASP A 60 -5.57 -6.56 -20.60
N ASP A 61 -5.37 -7.66 -19.86
CA ASP A 61 -4.10 -8.05 -19.22
C ASP A 61 -3.55 -7.02 -18.21
N TRP A 62 -4.42 -6.20 -17.63
CA TRP A 62 -3.99 -5.09 -16.79
C TRP A 62 -3.87 -5.46 -15.31
N PHE A 63 -4.68 -6.38 -14.81
CA PHE A 63 -4.58 -6.87 -13.43
C PHE A 63 -4.86 -8.36 -13.30
N CYS A 64 -4.09 -8.98 -12.40
CA CYS A 64 -4.23 -10.38 -12.00
C CYS A 64 -4.83 -10.45 -10.59
N GLU A 65 -6.16 -10.52 -10.52
CA GLU A 65 -6.91 -10.77 -9.29
C GLU A 65 -7.51 -12.20 -9.32
N LEU A 66 -7.63 -12.85 -8.17
CA LEU A 66 -8.27 -14.17 -8.08
C LEU A 66 -9.67 -14.14 -8.74
N ASP A 67 -9.97 -15.12 -9.58
CA ASP A 67 -11.23 -15.23 -10.31
C ASP A 67 -12.44 -15.23 -9.36
N SER A 68 -12.29 -15.75 -8.14
CA SER A 68 -13.31 -15.69 -7.08
C SER A 68 -13.58 -14.26 -6.62
N ASP A 69 -12.53 -13.46 -6.42
CA ASP A 69 -12.65 -12.07 -6.01
C ASP A 69 -13.16 -11.19 -7.14
N TRP A 70 -12.67 -11.42 -8.37
CA TRP A 70 -13.17 -10.75 -9.57
C TRP A 70 -14.68 -10.97 -9.76
N LYS A 71 -15.15 -12.22 -9.60
CA LYS A 71 -16.58 -12.55 -9.63
C LYS A 71 -17.36 -11.86 -8.50
N ARG A 72 -16.84 -11.89 -7.27
CA ARG A 72 -17.45 -11.22 -6.10
C ARG A 72 -17.60 -9.73 -6.35
N ARG A 73 -16.56 -9.09 -6.88
CA ARG A 73 -16.52 -7.65 -7.18
C ARG A 73 -17.51 -7.27 -8.26
N LYS A 74 -17.60 -8.05 -9.35
CA LYS A 74 -18.61 -7.84 -10.42
C LYS A 74 -20.04 -7.98 -9.88
N MET A 75 -20.29 -8.96 -9.01
CA MET A 75 -21.60 -9.11 -8.35
C MET A 75 -21.96 -7.88 -7.51
N LEU A 76 -21.04 -7.41 -6.65
CA LEU A 76 -21.24 -6.21 -5.84
C LEU A 76 -21.51 -4.98 -6.72
N HIS A 77 -20.72 -4.81 -7.77
CA HIS A 77 -20.90 -3.73 -8.75
C HIS A 77 -22.30 -3.78 -9.40
N HIS A 78 -22.80 -4.95 -9.81
CA HIS A 78 -24.16 -5.05 -10.36
C HIS A 78 -25.25 -4.69 -9.34
N ILE A 79 -25.12 -5.14 -8.10
CA ILE A 79 -26.07 -4.82 -7.02
C ILE A 79 -26.07 -3.30 -6.75
N GLN A 80 -24.89 -2.68 -6.73
CA GLN A 80 -24.73 -1.24 -6.51
C GLN A 80 -25.25 -0.43 -7.69
N ASN A 81 -24.90 -0.80 -8.92
CA ASN A 81 -25.38 -0.13 -10.13
C ASN A 81 -26.91 -0.16 -10.20
N LYS A 82 -27.54 -1.30 -9.83
CA LYS A 82 -29.00 -1.39 -9.73
C LYS A 82 -29.57 -0.43 -8.68
N ARG A 83 -28.95 -0.32 -7.50
CA ARG A 83 -29.37 0.62 -6.44
C ARG A 83 -29.19 2.08 -6.86
N ASN A 84 -28.09 2.41 -7.52
CA ASN A 84 -27.73 3.76 -7.94
C ASN A 84 -28.59 4.30 -9.10
N ARG A 85 -29.24 3.42 -9.87
CA ARG A 85 -30.21 3.82 -10.90
C ARG A 85 -31.52 4.36 -10.32
N ILE A 86 -31.76 4.18 -9.03
CA ILE A 86 -32.89 4.79 -8.33
C ILE A 86 -32.44 6.19 -7.90
N SER A 87 -33.08 7.25 -8.43
CA SER A 87 -32.75 8.61 -8.04
C SER A 87 -33.11 8.81 -6.56
N ASP A 88 -32.10 8.83 -5.70
CA ASP A 88 -32.29 9.21 -4.31
C ASP A 88 -32.34 10.74 -4.23
N MET A 89 -33.40 11.28 -3.61
CA MET A 89 -33.54 12.73 -3.41
C MET A 89 -32.53 13.29 -2.40
N ARG A 90 -31.76 12.44 -1.72
CA ARG A 90 -30.76 12.84 -0.73
C ARG A 90 -29.49 13.34 -1.42
N PRO A 91 -29.11 14.62 -1.26
CA PRO A 91 -27.98 15.23 -1.98
C PRO A 91 -26.60 14.62 -1.66
N LEU A 92 -26.48 13.83 -0.58
CA LEU A 92 -25.22 13.24 -0.12
C LEU A 92 -25.21 11.71 -0.12
N PHE A 93 -26.26 11.05 -0.65
CA PHE A 93 -26.34 9.59 -0.61
C PHE A 93 -25.12 8.93 -1.28
N PHE A 94 -24.73 9.45 -2.45
CA PHE A 94 -23.59 8.93 -3.20
C PHE A 94 -22.26 9.12 -2.48
N GLN A 95 -22.03 10.23 -1.76
CA GLN A 95 -20.74 10.46 -1.10
C GLN A 95 -20.52 9.55 0.12
N ASN A 96 -21.59 9.27 0.87
CA ASN A 96 -21.53 8.51 2.12
C ASN A 96 -21.68 6.99 1.94
N ASN A 97 -22.14 6.55 0.76
CA ASN A 97 -22.37 5.13 0.45
C ASN A 97 -21.55 4.65 -0.75
N TRP A 98 -20.57 5.45 -1.20
CA TRP A 98 -19.67 5.05 -2.27
C TRP A 98 -18.66 4.03 -1.77
N GLU A 99 -18.89 2.76 -2.07
CA GLU A 99 -17.79 1.80 -2.17
C GLU A 99 -17.09 2.01 -3.51
N PRO A 100 -15.75 2.03 -3.57
CA PRO A 100 -15.03 2.09 -4.84
C PRO A 100 -15.43 0.87 -5.68
N THR A 101 -16.30 1.10 -6.67
CA THR A 101 -16.67 0.06 -7.63
C THR A 101 -15.57 -0.12 -8.67
N ILE A 102 -15.62 -1.21 -9.42
CA ILE A 102 -14.73 -1.50 -10.58
C ILE A 102 -14.54 -0.26 -11.46
N GLN A 103 -15.57 0.56 -11.63
CA GLN A 103 -15.48 1.76 -12.47
C GLN A 103 -14.53 2.81 -11.89
N CYS A 104 -14.59 3.14 -10.59
CA CYS A 104 -13.77 4.24 -10.05
C CYS A 104 -12.35 3.83 -9.62
N GLU A 105 -12.08 2.57 -9.30
CA GLU A 105 -10.69 2.12 -9.06
C GLU A 105 -9.87 2.11 -10.35
N PHE A 106 -10.54 1.96 -11.50
CA PHE A 106 -9.90 1.76 -12.81
C PHE A 106 -10.24 2.84 -13.85
N GLU A 107 -11.03 3.85 -13.47
CA GLU A 107 -11.33 5.00 -14.32
C GLU A 107 -10.05 5.81 -14.55
N ARG A 108 -9.58 5.81 -15.79
CA ARG A 108 -8.49 6.68 -16.22
C ARG A 108 -9.01 8.11 -16.26
N ARG A 109 -8.18 9.08 -15.87
CA ARG A 109 -8.42 10.49 -16.22
C ARG A 109 -8.49 10.58 -17.75
N VAL A 110 -9.69 10.84 -18.27
CA VAL A 110 -9.88 11.24 -19.66
C VAL A 110 -9.96 12.76 -19.64
N GLY A 111 -8.83 13.43 -19.89
CA GLY A 111 -8.73 14.88 -19.84
C GLY A 111 -7.33 15.36 -19.45
N ASN A 112 -7.08 16.65 -19.65
CA ASN A 112 -5.81 17.25 -19.25
C ASN A 112 -5.75 17.44 -17.73
N ILE A 113 -4.53 17.57 -17.20
CA ILE A 113 -4.33 17.92 -15.78
C ILE A 113 -4.98 19.30 -15.55
N GLY A 114 -6.08 19.34 -14.79
CA GLY A 114 -6.78 20.58 -14.44
C GLY A 114 -8.26 20.65 -14.81
N ASP A 115 -8.79 19.69 -15.57
CA ASP A 115 -10.19 19.72 -16.06
C ASP A 115 -11.28 19.42 -15.00
N GLY A 116 -10.99 19.60 -13.71
CA GLY A 116 -12.01 19.70 -12.65
C GLY A 116 -12.83 18.44 -12.36
N GLY A 117 -12.32 17.25 -12.66
CA GLY A 117 -12.89 15.97 -12.19
C GLY A 117 -12.22 15.50 -10.90
N LYS A 118 -12.81 15.87 -9.76
CA LYS A 118 -12.34 15.79 -8.36
C LYS A 118 -11.06 16.55 -8.02
#